data_AF-A0A520XAP9-F1
#
_entry.id   AF-A0A520XAP9-F1
#
_cell.length_a   1.000
_cell.length_b   1.000
_cell.length_c   1.000
_cell.angle_alpha   90.00
_cell.angle_beta   90.00
_cell.angle_gamma   90.00
#
_symmetry.space_group_name_H-M   'P 1'
#
loop_
_entity.id
_entity.type
_entity.pdbx_description
1 polymer ?
#
loop_
_entity_poly.entity_id
_entity_poly.type
_entity_poly.pdbx_seq_one_letter_code
_entity_poly.pdbx_strand_id
1 'polypeptide(L)'
;MRKTDLAIGHINLAKSFDRTSESFVSLVEGLQEKGVAQHVLVRNATLAKKLDAMDDIAVGPVVRSAVMAYCLMPQLDIVHIHDMAAGQAGLLLALTRSIPFVLTHRGDFEGGTGALAQAIYRRASRIICCDDSEVSILRHLEPTLRIEIIPDIERSGAADAHLRVYQNSQRMPTAGSSGIQ
;
A
#
# COMPACT_ATOMS: atom_id res chain seq x y z
N MET A 1 -17.82 -19.10 -9.84
CA MET A 1 -16.45 -19.01 -9.28
C MET A 1 -16.40 -19.81 -7.99
N ARG A 2 -15.31 -20.56 -7.73
CA ARG A 2 -15.10 -21.17 -6.40
C ARG A 2 -14.64 -20.05 -5.48
N LYS A 3 -15.40 -19.77 -4.43
CA LYS A 3 -14.97 -18.88 -3.35
C LYS A 3 -13.77 -19.53 -2.67
N THR A 4 -12.66 -18.81 -2.55
CA THR A 4 -11.52 -19.31 -1.76
C THR A 4 -11.89 -19.21 -0.29
N ASP A 5 -11.54 -20.20 0.53
CA ASP A 5 -11.71 -20.13 1.99
C ASP A 5 -10.76 -19.13 2.67
N LEU A 6 -9.90 -18.46 1.88
CA LEU A 6 -8.96 -17.46 2.36
C LEU A 6 -9.66 -16.13 2.69
N ALA A 7 -9.43 -15.63 3.90
CA ALA A 7 -9.87 -14.32 4.38
C ALA A 7 -8.67 -13.42 4.72
N ILE A 8 -8.63 -12.24 4.11
CA ILE A 8 -7.53 -11.26 4.24
C ILE A 8 -8.02 -10.01 4.98
N GLY A 9 -7.23 -9.57 5.96
CA GLY A 9 -7.42 -8.27 6.61
C GLY A 9 -6.54 -7.21 5.99
N HIS A 10 -7.03 -5.99 5.79
CA HIS A 10 -6.24 -4.87 5.29
C HIS A 10 -6.21 -3.76 6.33
N ILE A 11 -5.02 -3.21 6.61
CA ILE A 11 -4.87 -2.03 7.48
C ILE A 11 -4.13 -0.94 6.71
N ASN A 12 -4.80 0.20 6.53
CA ASN A 12 -4.22 1.40 5.93
C ASN A 12 -4.53 2.63 6.79
N LEU A 13 -3.53 3.09 7.54
CA LEU A 13 -3.58 4.24 8.43
C LEU A 13 -3.02 5.53 7.82
N ALA A 14 -2.79 5.56 6.49
CA ALA A 14 -2.42 6.78 5.79
C ALA A 14 -3.49 7.88 5.98
N LYS A 15 -3.02 9.13 6.12
CA LYS A 15 -3.90 10.29 6.33
C LYS A 15 -4.48 10.80 5.00
N SER A 16 -3.65 10.87 3.98
CA SER A 16 -4.00 11.33 2.64
C SER A 16 -4.73 10.24 1.85
N PHE A 17 -5.54 10.69 0.89
CA PHE A 17 -5.99 9.84 -0.21
C PHE A 17 -5.24 10.30 -1.46
N ASP A 18 -4.30 9.49 -1.91
CA ASP A 18 -3.40 9.77 -3.03
C ASP A 18 -3.28 8.54 -3.96
N ARG A 19 -2.32 8.55 -4.88
CA ARG A 19 -2.08 7.43 -5.82
C ARG A 19 -1.83 6.08 -5.12
N THR A 20 -1.27 6.08 -3.92
CA THR A 20 -1.10 4.83 -3.14
C THR A 20 -2.45 4.29 -2.67
N SER A 21 -3.38 5.19 -2.34
CA SER A 21 -4.76 4.82 -2.00
C SER A 21 -5.53 4.30 -3.21
N GLU A 22 -5.27 4.80 -4.41
CA GLU A 22 -5.85 4.25 -5.65
C GLU A 22 -5.31 2.85 -5.97
N SER A 23 -4.03 2.62 -5.72
CA SER A 23 -3.40 1.30 -5.86
C SER A 23 -3.99 0.30 -4.86
N PHE A 24 -4.20 0.74 -3.62
CA PHE A 24 -4.88 -0.06 -2.60
C PHE A 24 -6.31 -0.44 -2.99
N VAL A 25 -7.10 0.50 -3.52
CA VAL A 25 -8.45 0.23 -4.03
C VAL A 25 -8.39 -0.80 -5.17
N SER A 26 -7.45 -0.66 -6.11
CA SER A 26 -7.32 -1.58 -7.25
C SER A 26 -6.95 -3.00 -6.81
N LEU A 27 -6.10 -3.14 -5.79
CA LEU A 27 -5.79 -4.43 -5.16
C LEU A 27 -7.05 -5.07 -4.58
N VAL A 28 -7.83 -4.30 -3.83
CA VAL A 28 -9.04 -4.78 -3.16
C VAL A 28 -10.10 -5.22 -4.18
N GLU A 29 -10.30 -4.46 -5.26
CA GLU A 29 -11.15 -4.82 -6.40
C GLU A 29 -10.66 -6.13 -7.04
N GLY A 30 -9.36 -6.24 -7.32
CA GLY A 30 -8.77 -7.43 -7.92
C GLY A 30 -8.92 -8.68 -7.05
N LEU A 31 -8.81 -8.56 -5.72
CA LEU A 31 -9.03 -9.68 -4.78
C LEU A 31 -10.51 -10.07 -4.69
N GLN A 32 -11.42 -9.09 -4.76
CA GLN A 32 -12.86 -9.31 -4.81
C GLN A 32 -13.24 -10.10 -6.08
N GLU A 33 -12.68 -9.75 -7.24
CA GLU A 33 -12.86 -10.49 -8.50
C GLU A 33 -12.35 -11.94 -8.42
N LYS A 34 -11.47 -12.27 -7.46
CA LYS A 34 -11.03 -13.64 -7.18
C LYS A 34 -11.89 -14.35 -6.13
N GLY A 35 -12.89 -13.67 -5.58
CA GLY A 35 -13.78 -14.21 -4.54
C GLY A 35 -13.08 -14.41 -3.20
N VAL A 36 -12.04 -13.61 -2.91
CA VAL A 36 -11.33 -13.62 -1.63
C VAL A 36 -12.14 -12.80 -0.62
N ALA A 37 -12.35 -13.35 0.58
CA ALA A 37 -13.03 -12.62 1.65
C ALA A 37 -12.11 -11.54 2.21
N GLN A 38 -12.63 -10.32 2.39
CA GLN A 38 -11.81 -9.16 2.78
C GLN A 38 -12.44 -8.41 3.96
N HIS A 39 -11.61 -8.05 4.94
CA HIS A 39 -11.97 -7.11 6.00
C HIS A 39 -11.01 -5.92 5.98
N VAL A 40 -11.53 -4.69 5.98
CA VAL A 40 -10.72 -3.50 5.75
C VAL A 40 -10.87 -2.50 6.91
N LEU A 41 -9.74 -2.08 7.48
CA LEU A 41 -9.66 -1.02 8.48
C LEU A 41 -8.80 0.12 7.94
N VAL A 42 -9.40 1.31 7.82
CA VAL A 42 -8.73 2.48 7.24
C VAL A 42 -8.84 3.71 8.14
N ARG A 43 -7.87 4.62 8.03
CA ARG A 43 -7.94 5.93 8.68
C ARG A 43 -8.68 6.98 7.88
N ASN A 44 -8.56 6.92 6.56
CA ASN A 44 -9.14 7.93 5.69
C ASN A 44 -10.64 7.65 5.45
N ALA A 45 -11.51 8.59 5.80
CA ALA A 45 -12.96 8.42 5.68
C ALA A 45 -13.46 8.41 4.22
N THR A 46 -12.79 9.11 3.31
CA THR A 46 -13.13 9.06 1.88
C THR A 46 -12.81 7.68 1.31
N LEU A 47 -11.65 7.12 1.67
CA LEU A 47 -11.29 5.74 1.33
C LEU A 47 -12.28 4.74 1.92
N ALA A 48 -12.66 4.88 3.19
CA ALA A 48 -13.64 4.01 3.84
C ALA A 48 -14.96 3.98 3.06
N LYS A 49 -15.52 5.16 2.74
CA LYS A 49 -16.76 5.28 1.95
C LYS A 49 -16.65 4.66 0.57
N LYS A 50 -15.50 4.79 -0.08
CA LYS A 50 -15.27 4.22 -1.41
C LYS A 50 -15.28 2.69 -1.36
N LEU A 51 -14.67 2.10 -0.35
CA LEU A 51 -14.62 0.65 -0.15
C LEU A 51 -15.95 0.09 0.34
N ASP A 52 -16.68 0.84 1.16
CA ASP A 52 -18.01 0.46 1.68
C ASP A 52 -19.06 0.38 0.56
N ALA A 53 -18.83 1.09 -0.55
CA ALA A 53 -19.66 1.00 -1.75
C ALA A 53 -19.37 -0.25 -2.61
N MET A 54 -18.39 -1.09 -2.25
CA MET A 54 -18.06 -2.32 -2.96
C MET A 54 -18.82 -3.50 -2.34
N ASP A 55 -19.39 -4.34 -3.20
CA ASP A 55 -20.09 -5.55 -2.76
C ASP A 55 -19.12 -6.55 -2.11
N ASP A 56 -19.59 -7.32 -1.11
CA ASP A 56 -18.83 -8.42 -0.47
C ASP A 56 -17.50 -8.03 0.23
N ILE A 57 -17.33 -6.75 0.58
CA ILE A 57 -16.19 -6.27 1.39
C ILE A 57 -16.68 -5.83 2.77
N ALA A 58 -16.08 -6.39 3.83
CA ALA A 58 -16.39 -5.97 5.19
C ALA A 58 -15.53 -4.75 5.59
N VAL A 59 -16.09 -3.55 5.51
CA VAL A 59 -15.40 -2.33 5.96
C VAL A 59 -15.71 -2.07 7.44
N GLY A 60 -14.68 -2.07 8.28
CA GLY A 60 -14.81 -1.70 9.69
C GLY A 60 -14.85 -0.18 9.92
N PRO A 61 -15.01 0.27 11.17
CA PRO A 61 -15.03 1.70 11.46
C PRO A 61 -13.70 2.36 11.13
N VAL A 62 -13.72 3.67 10.89
CA VAL A 62 -12.50 4.45 10.66
C VAL A 62 -11.60 4.40 11.90
N VAL A 63 -10.35 3.97 11.71
CA VAL A 63 -9.36 3.77 12.79
C VAL A 63 -8.25 4.81 12.73
N ARG A 64 -7.85 5.38 13.88
CA ARG A 64 -6.85 6.46 13.94
C ARG A 64 -5.50 6.03 14.52
N SER A 65 -5.38 4.79 15.00
CA SER A 65 -4.18 4.26 15.61
C SER A 65 -4.02 2.76 15.34
N ALA A 66 -2.78 2.28 15.39
CA ALA A 66 -2.46 0.87 15.25
C ALA A 66 -3.13 0.01 16.34
N VAL A 67 -3.24 0.54 17.56
CA VAL A 67 -3.90 -0.17 18.68
C VAL A 67 -5.38 -0.39 18.38
N MET A 68 -6.09 0.64 17.90
CA MET A 68 -7.49 0.48 17.49
C MET A 68 -7.63 -0.53 16.35
N ALA A 69 -6.75 -0.46 15.34
CA ALA A 69 -6.76 -1.40 14.23
C ALA A 69 -6.54 -2.85 14.71
N TYR A 70 -5.60 -3.07 15.64
CA TYR A 70 -5.39 -4.37 16.28
C TYR A 70 -6.63 -4.88 17.01
N CYS A 71 -7.28 -4.04 17.83
CA CYS A 71 -8.46 -4.43 18.60
C CYS A 71 -9.67 -4.77 17.74
N LEU A 72 -9.82 -4.07 16.61
CA LEU A 72 -11.00 -4.20 15.74
C LEU A 72 -10.83 -5.22 14.62
N MET A 73 -9.61 -5.67 14.34
CA MET A 73 -9.37 -6.69 13.32
C MET A 73 -9.97 -8.03 13.76
N PRO A 74 -10.86 -8.67 12.98
CA PRO A 74 -11.40 -9.99 13.32
C PRO A 74 -10.33 -11.09 13.18
N GLN A 75 -10.68 -12.33 13.51
CA GLN A 75 -9.80 -13.47 13.23
C GLN A 75 -9.83 -13.75 11.72
N LEU A 76 -8.64 -13.76 11.10
CA LEU A 76 -8.45 -13.92 9.66
C LEU A 76 -7.20 -14.78 9.42
N ASP A 77 -6.99 -15.21 8.17
CA ASP A 77 -5.85 -16.06 7.83
C ASP A 77 -4.55 -15.26 7.73
N ILE A 78 -4.65 -14.02 7.23
CA ILE A 78 -3.50 -13.13 7.03
C ILE A 78 -3.94 -11.67 7.05
N VAL A 79 -3.02 -10.78 7.45
CA VAL A 79 -3.23 -9.34 7.39
C VAL A 79 -2.21 -8.66 6.49
N HIS A 80 -2.67 -7.78 5.62
CA HIS A 80 -1.84 -6.96 4.75
C HIS A 80 -1.80 -5.52 5.28
N ILE A 81 -0.60 -5.10 5.66
CA ILE A 81 -0.28 -3.76 6.15
C ILE A 81 0.17 -2.89 4.97
N HIS A 82 -0.48 -1.74 4.78
CA HIS A 82 -0.23 -0.85 3.64
C HIS A 82 0.67 0.34 3.98
N ASP A 83 0.95 0.54 5.26
CA ASP A 83 1.81 1.62 5.74
C ASP A 83 2.50 1.31 7.07
N MET A 84 3.65 1.95 7.32
CA MET A 84 4.41 1.72 8.56
C MET A 84 3.68 2.16 9.83
N ALA A 85 2.74 3.12 9.76
CA ALA A 85 1.96 3.49 10.95
C ALA A 85 1.01 2.36 11.36
N ALA A 86 0.55 1.54 10.41
CA ALA A 86 -0.17 0.30 10.64
C ALA A 86 0.73 -0.89 11.05
N GLY A 87 2.05 -0.82 10.85
CA GLY A 87 2.99 -1.91 11.14
C GLY A 87 2.95 -2.42 12.57
N GLN A 88 2.72 -1.54 13.56
CA GLN A 88 2.55 -1.94 14.96
C GLN A 88 1.34 -2.87 15.15
N ALA A 89 0.25 -2.66 14.40
CA ALA A 89 -0.92 -3.53 14.46
C ALA A 89 -0.57 -4.93 13.93
N GLY A 90 0.12 -5.00 12.79
CA GLY A 90 0.62 -6.27 12.24
C GLY A 90 1.53 -7.02 13.22
N LEU A 91 2.46 -6.32 13.86
CA LEU A 91 3.33 -6.89 14.89
C LEU A 91 2.53 -7.46 16.07
N LEU A 92 1.57 -6.69 16.60
CA LEU A 92 0.71 -7.15 17.70
C LEU A 92 -0.12 -8.38 17.30
N LEU A 93 -0.77 -8.35 16.13
CA LEU A 93 -1.56 -9.47 15.61
C LEU A 93 -0.72 -10.75 15.49
N ALA A 94 0.51 -10.64 14.99
CA ALA A 94 1.40 -11.79 14.87
C ALA A 94 1.94 -12.31 16.21
N LEU A 95 2.04 -11.46 17.24
CA LEU A 95 2.56 -11.85 18.55
C LEU A 95 1.48 -12.40 19.47
N THR A 96 0.28 -11.81 19.46
CA THR A 96 -0.76 -12.13 20.44
C THR A 96 -1.84 -13.06 19.88
N ARG A 97 -2.04 -13.05 18.56
CA ARG A 97 -3.13 -13.79 17.90
C ARG A 97 -2.65 -14.77 16.84
N SER A 98 -1.33 -14.89 16.66
CA SER A 98 -0.69 -15.75 15.65
C SER A 98 -1.21 -15.51 14.22
N ILE A 99 -1.71 -14.30 13.92
CA ILE A 99 -2.12 -13.94 12.57
C ILE A 99 -0.88 -13.41 11.84
N PRO A 100 -0.38 -14.10 10.79
CA PRO A 100 0.75 -13.61 10.03
C PRO A 100 0.38 -12.32 9.28
N PHE A 101 1.37 -11.48 8.99
CA PHE A 101 1.15 -10.29 8.18
C PHE A 101 2.17 -10.13 7.06
N VAL A 102 1.71 -9.49 5.99
CA VAL A 102 2.52 -8.97 4.89
C VAL A 102 2.56 -7.45 5.01
N LEU A 103 3.70 -6.85 4.68
CA LEU A 103 3.90 -5.41 4.73
C LEU A 103 4.22 -4.88 3.34
N THR A 104 3.45 -3.93 2.83
CA THR A 104 3.88 -3.13 1.68
C THR A 104 4.75 -1.99 2.17
N HIS A 105 5.97 -1.92 1.64
CA HIS A 105 6.88 -0.80 1.82
C HIS A 105 6.80 0.09 0.58
N ARG A 106 6.75 1.41 0.78
CA ARG A 106 6.76 2.42 -0.28
C ARG A 106 7.74 3.55 0.07
N GLY A 107 8.48 4.06 -0.92
CA GLY A 107 9.58 5.03 -0.74
C GLY A 107 9.29 6.31 0.07
N ASP A 108 8.03 6.64 0.35
CA ASP A 108 7.63 7.76 1.22
C ASP A 108 7.82 7.47 2.72
N PHE A 109 8.24 6.26 3.09
CA PHE A 109 8.48 5.94 4.49
C PHE A 109 9.83 6.44 4.97
N GLU A 110 9.80 7.52 5.76
CA GLU A 110 10.85 7.87 6.75
C GLU A 110 10.95 6.84 7.90
N GLY A 111 10.56 5.58 7.65
CA GLY A 111 10.39 4.50 8.61
C GLY A 111 11.68 4.16 9.33
N GLY A 112 11.89 4.83 10.46
CA GLY A 112 13.16 4.96 11.16
C GLY A 112 13.90 3.66 11.43
N THR A 113 15.21 3.76 11.50
CA THR A 113 16.17 2.72 11.91
C THR A 113 15.96 2.18 13.33
N GLY A 114 14.90 2.60 14.02
CA GLY A 114 14.61 2.24 15.40
C GLY A 114 14.20 0.77 15.57
N ALA A 115 14.42 0.26 16.78
CA ALA A 115 14.18 -1.16 17.12
C ALA A 115 12.75 -1.64 16.79
N LEU A 116 11.75 -0.76 16.92
CA LEU A 116 10.37 -1.11 16.61
C LEU A 116 10.13 -1.35 15.11
N ALA A 117 10.68 -0.50 14.24
CA ALA A 117 10.56 -0.70 12.79
C ALA A 117 11.29 -1.98 12.37
N GLN A 118 12.48 -2.23 12.92
CA GLN A 118 13.21 -3.48 12.68
C GLN A 118 12.41 -4.70 13.14
N ALA A 119 11.75 -4.63 14.30
CA ALA A 119 10.89 -5.70 14.79
C ALA A 119 9.70 -5.96 13.85
N ILE A 120 9.07 -4.89 13.33
CA ILE A 120 8.00 -4.99 12.33
C ILE A 120 8.52 -5.70 11.08
N TYR A 121 9.61 -5.21 10.47
CA TYR A 121 10.17 -5.80 9.24
C TYR A 121 10.57 -7.27 9.43
N ARG A 122 11.28 -7.59 10.51
CA ARG A 122 11.74 -8.97 10.78
C ARG A 122 10.58 -9.93 11.07
N ARG A 123 9.47 -9.44 11.63
CA ARG A 123 8.30 -10.26 11.94
C ARG A 123 7.37 -10.43 10.74
N ALA A 124 7.38 -9.51 9.78
CA ALA A 124 6.60 -9.63 8.56
C ALA A 124 6.91 -10.95 7.85
N SER A 125 5.86 -11.66 7.43
CA SER A 125 6.01 -12.93 6.71
C SER A 125 6.64 -12.72 5.34
N ARG A 126 6.25 -11.61 4.71
CA ARG A 126 6.82 -11.05 3.48
C ARG A 126 6.73 -9.53 3.51
N ILE A 127 7.65 -8.88 2.82
CA ILE A 127 7.61 -7.45 2.53
C ILE A 127 7.44 -7.30 1.03
N ILE A 128 6.42 -6.56 0.62
CA ILE A 128 6.16 -6.23 -0.78
C ILE A 128 6.78 -4.87 -1.07
N CYS A 129 7.61 -4.82 -2.10
CA CYS A 129 8.13 -3.58 -2.70
C CYS A 129 7.56 -3.42 -4.11
N CYS A 130 7.45 -2.18 -4.56
CA CYS A 130 6.98 -1.86 -5.92
C CYS A 130 8.10 -1.99 -6.96
N ASP A 131 9.36 -1.74 -6.57
CA ASP A 131 10.50 -1.78 -7.48
C ASP A 131 11.82 -2.15 -6.76
N ASP A 132 12.89 -2.31 -7.55
CA ASP A 132 14.24 -2.66 -7.08
C ASP A 132 14.90 -1.59 -6.21
N SER A 133 14.48 -0.32 -6.34
CA SER A 133 15.06 0.78 -5.56
C SER A 133 14.68 0.63 -4.08
N GLU A 134 13.44 0.26 -3.80
CA GLU A 134 12.94 -0.03 -2.45
C GLU A 134 13.60 -1.29 -1.86
N VAL A 135 13.77 -2.33 -2.68
CA VAL A 135 14.48 -3.55 -2.25
C VAL A 135 15.91 -3.23 -1.83
N SER A 136 16.60 -2.38 -2.60
CA SER A 136 17.97 -1.99 -2.33
C SER A 136 18.09 -1.26 -0.99
N ILE A 137 17.16 -0.37 -0.68
CA ILE A 137 17.10 0.34 0.61
C ILE A 137 16.88 -0.65 1.76
N LEU A 138 15.89 -1.54 1.65
CA LEU A 138 15.57 -2.49 2.72
C LEU A 138 16.68 -3.51 2.94
N ARG A 139 17.33 -4.00 1.88
CA ARG A 139 18.48 -4.92 2.01
C ARG A 139 19.72 -4.26 2.60
N HIS A 140 19.90 -2.97 2.37
CA HIS A 140 20.97 -2.22 3.04
C HIS A 140 20.73 -2.15 4.56
N LEU A 141 19.47 -2.04 4.99
CA LEU A 141 19.09 -2.03 6.40
C LEU A 141 19.18 -3.41 7.05
N GLU A 142 18.66 -4.44 6.38
CA GLU A 142 18.66 -5.82 6.88
C GLU A 142 18.68 -6.81 5.71
N PRO A 143 19.83 -7.43 5.39
CA PRO A 143 19.96 -8.32 4.24
C PRO A 143 19.10 -9.58 4.31
N THR A 144 18.63 -9.96 5.50
CA THR A 144 17.87 -11.19 5.73
C THR A 144 16.36 -11.04 5.52
N LEU A 145 15.88 -9.83 5.18
CA LEU A 145 14.46 -9.58 4.94
C LEU A 145 13.91 -10.39 3.76
N ARG A 146 12.69 -10.88 3.93
CA ARG A 146 11.97 -11.67 2.91
C ARG A 146 11.16 -10.73 2.03
N ILE A 147 11.80 -10.23 0.99
CA ILE A 147 11.24 -9.19 0.11
C ILE A 147 10.77 -9.82 -1.20
N GLU A 148 9.61 -9.37 -1.69
CA GLU A 148 9.04 -9.72 -2.98
C GLU A 148 8.69 -8.44 -3.73
N ILE A 149 8.99 -8.39 -5.03
CA ILE A 149 8.66 -7.25 -5.88
C ILE A 149 7.31 -7.54 -6.54
N ILE A 150 6.32 -6.71 -6.25
CA ILE A 150 5.02 -6.72 -6.91
C ILE A 150 4.80 -5.32 -7.47
N PRO A 151 5.02 -5.11 -8.78
CA PRO A 151 4.84 -3.81 -9.41
C PRO A 151 3.41 -3.30 -9.24
N ASP A 152 3.26 -2.00 -9.08
CA ASP A 152 1.94 -1.38 -9.12
C ASP A 152 1.29 -1.59 -10.50
N ILE A 153 -0.03 -1.79 -10.49
CA ILE A 153 -0.81 -1.78 -11.72
C ILE A 153 -0.85 -0.33 -12.19
N GLU A 154 -0.08 -0.01 -13.24
CA GLU A 154 -0.31 1.23 -13.99
C GLU A 154 -1.74 1.20 -14.52
N ARG A 155 -2.63 2.04 -13.98
CA ARG A 155 -3.90 2.33 -14.68
C ARG A 155 -3.53 3.01 -15.99
N SER A 156 -3.63 2.26 -17.09
CA SER A 156 -3.58 2.79 -18.44
C SER A 156 -4.57 3.95 -18.54
N GLY A 157 -4.04 5.17 -18.58
CA GLY A 157 -4.81 6.42 -18.47
C GLY A 157 -4.02 7.59 -17.89
N ALA A 158 -2.98 7.35 -17.08
CA ALA A 158 -2.11 8.41 -16.54
C ALA A 158 -0.83 8.67 -17.39
N ALA A 159 -0.38 7.70 -18.17
CA ALA A 159 0.81 7.84 -19.02
C ALA A 159 0.62 8.92 -20.11
N ASP A 160 -0.60 9.08 -20.63
CA ASP A 160 -0.93 10.14 -21.60
C ASP A 160 -0.88 11.55 -21.01
N ALA A 161 -1.08 11.70 -19.71
CA ALA A 161 -1.00 12.99 -19.03
C ALA A 161 0.46 13.45 -18.84
N HIS A 162 1.37 12.53 -18.50
CA HIS A 162 2.79 12.84 -18.34
C HIS A 162 3.50 13.09 -19.69
N LEU A 163 3.15 12.34 -20.74
CA LEU A 163 3.65 12.59 -22.10
C LEU A 163 3.17 13.92 -22.67
N ARG A 164 1.92 14.34 -22.39
CA ARG A 164 1.41 15.66 -22.83
C ARG A 164 2.13 16.83 -22.18
N VAL A 165 2.48 16.74 -20.89
CA VAL A 165 3.22 17.81 -20.21
C VAL A 165 4.65 17.92 -20.75
N TYR A 166 5.30 16.78 -21.06
CA TYR A 166 6.65 16.77 -21.62
C TYR A 166 6.70 17.19 -23.11
N GLN A 167 5.69 16.84 -23.89
CA GLN A 167 5.59 17.26 -25.30
C GLN A 167 5.21 18.73 -25.45
N ASN A 168 4.44 19.31 -24.51
CA ASN A 168 4.10 20.72 -24.52
C ASN A 168 5.24 21.63 -24.03
N SER A 169 6.12 21.15 -23.15
CA SER A 169 7.30 21.93 -22.70
C SER A 169 8.42 22.00 -23.74
N GLN A 170 8.45 21.06 -24.70
CA GLN A 170 9.36 21.05 -25.86
C GLN A 170 8.90 21.97 -27.01
N ARG A 171 7.72 22.58 -26.93
CA ARG A 171 7.19 23.55 -27.92
C ARG A 171 7.39 25.02 -27.53
N MET A 172 8.45 25.34 -26.79
CA MET A 172 8.91 26.73 -26.71
C MET A 172 9.46 27.13 -28.09
N PRO A 173 8.91 28.16 -28.76
CA PRO A 173 9.51 28.66 -29.98
C PRO A 173 10.90 29.19 -29.63
N THR A 174 11.94 28.61 -30.24
CA THR A 174 13.26 29.23 -30.28
C THR A 174 13.09 30.61 -30.90
N ALA A 175 13.24 31.65 -30.09
CA ALA A 175 13.28 33.03 -30.56
C ALA A 175 14.30 33.10 -31.69
N GLY A 176 13.82 33.43 -32.89
CA GLY A 176 14.63 33.54 -34.09
C GLY A 176 15.76 34.52 -33.85
N SER A 177 16.98 34.03 -34.06
CA SER A 177 18.14 34.88 -34.30
C SER A 177 17.97 35.55 -35.65
N SER A 178 17.37 36.74 -35.68
CA SER A 178 17.60 37.66 -36.80
C SER A 178 18.84 38.48 -36.50
N GLY A 179 19.95 38.05 -37.07
CA GLY A 179 21.15 38.86 -37.19
C GLY A 179 21.02 39.92 -38.29
N ILE A 180 21.64 41.06 -38.00
CA ILE A 180 22.40 41.95 -38.90
C ILE A 180 21.65 42.52 -40.12
N GLN A 181 21.34 43.82 -40.08
CA GLN A 181 22.09 44.88 -40.78
C GLN A 181 21.73 46.27 -40.24
#